data_AF-A0A7J3I3S7-F1
#
_entry.id   AF-A0A7J3I3S7-F1
#
_cell.length_a   1.000
_cell.length_b   1.000
_cell.length_c   1.000
_cell.angle_alpha   90.00
_cell.angle_beta   90.00
_cell.angle_gamma   90.00
#
_symmetry.space_group_name_H-M   'P 1'
#
loop_
_entity.id
_entity.type
_entity.pdbx_description
1 polymer ?
#
loop_
_entity_poly.entity_id
_entity_poly.type
_entity_poly.pdbx_seq_one_letter_code
_entity_poly.pdbx_strand_id
1 'polypeptide(L)'
;MSYLKKCRCEVGSFSGEAERVVELFRRSFGGRPRIKPYHIDPPSPALYSYLEEAKPVVYAEQKFDGTHIQVSSSGLFKHDGNPLANDQLGGLIYVATVEPEKVKKVLDMAEEGYVVELELFGSKYTPMGFHKDYGKPFDLVVFEVGFGDRWTPPPEKYAVMERFGVPHPQALKIDYRDAYQLKEEAEKIAERPDWF
;
A
#
# COMPACT_ATOMS: atom_id res chain seq x y z
N MET A 1 -0.20 -12.97 -23.63
CA MET A 1 1.11 -13.34 -23.04
C MET A 1 1.06 -12.91 -21.58
N SER A 2 1.32 -13.79 -20.59
CA SER A 2 1.21 -13.38 -19.17
C SER A 2 2.28 -12.34 -18.82
N TYR A 3 1.94 -11.36 -18.00
CA TYR A 3 2.86 -10.29 -17.60
C TYR A 3 4.14 -10.84 -16.94
N LEU A 4 4.00 -11.89 -16.14
CA LEU A 4 5.12 -12.62 -15.53
C LEU A 4 6.09 -13.20 -16.58
N LYS A 5 5.58 -13.77 -17.68
CA LYS A 5 6.42 -14.24 -18.80
C LYS A 5 7.15 -13.09 -19.48
N LYS A 6 6.50 -11.92 -19.64
CA LYS A 6 7.15 -10.70 -20.16
C LYS A 6 8.30 -10.25 -19.25
N CYS A 7 8.11 -10.34 -17.94
CA CYS A 7 9.09 -9.96 -16.93
C CYS A 7 10.17 -11.04 -16.67
N ARG A 8 10.11 -12.20 -17.35
CA ARG A 8 10.96 -13.37 -17.11
C ARG A 8 10.92 -13.87 -15.66
N CYS A 9 9.77 -13.72 -15.01
CA CYS A 9 9.52 -14.24 -13.68
C CYS A 9 8.88 -15.61 -13.82
N GLU A 10 9.60 -16.65 -13.38
CA GLU A 10 9.04 -17.99 -13.25
C GLU A 10 8.35 -18.11 -11.90
N VAL A 11 7.11 -18.61 -11.93
CA VAL A 11 6.34 -18.94 -10.75
C VAL A 11 6.07 -20.44 -10.85
N GLY A 12 6.37 -21.18 -9.78
CA GLY A 12 6.11 -22.62 -9.70
C GLY A 12 4.62 -22.96 -9.72
N SER A 13 4.24 -24.14 -9.22
CA SER A 13 2.83 -24.50 -9.08
C SER A 13 2.10 -23.52 -8.14
N PHE A 14 0.98 -22.96 -8.61
CA PHE A 14 0.07 -22.18 -7.75
C PHE A 14 -0.45 -23.10 -6.63
N SER A 15 -0.16 -22.74 -5.38
CA SER A 15 -0.71 -23.41 -4.20
C SER A 15 -0.69 -22.46 -3.00
N GLY A 16 -1.58 -22.68 -2.02
CA GLY A 16 -1.58 -21.94 -0.77
C GLY A 16 -2.00 -20.47 -0.93
N GLU A 17 -1.16 -19.54 -0.52
CA GLU A 17 -1.50 -18.10 -0.48
C GLU A 17 -1.80 -17.52 -1.87
N ALA A 18 -1.17 -18.05 -2.93
CA ALA A 18 -1.47 -17.66 -4.30
C ALA A 18 -2.92 -18.01 -4.70
N GLU A 19 -3.46 -19.12 -4.21
CA GLU A 19 -4.86 -19.51 -4.46
C GLU A 19 -5.82 -18.62 -3.69
N ARG A 20 -5.49 -18.27 -2.43
CA ARG A 20 -6.27 -17.30 -1.63
C ARG A 20 -6.33 -15.93 -2.30
N VAL A 21 -5.22 -15.44 -2.87
CA VAL A 21 -5.20 -14.20 -3.67
C VAL A 21 -6.15 -14.27 -4.87
N VAL A 22 -6.12 -15.38 -5.62
CA VAL A 22 -7.00 -15.58 -6.78
C VAL A 22 -8.47 -15.67 -6.36
N GLU A 23 -8.77 -16.34 -5.25
CA GLU A 23 -10.11 -16.40 -4.69
C GLU A 23 -10.61 -15.01 -4.31
N LEU A 24 -9.79 -14.24 -3.60
CA LEU A 24 -10.12 -12.87 -3.21
C LEU A 24 -10.34 -11.96 -4.42
N PHE A 25 -9.50 -12.09 -5.45
CA PHE A 25 -9.69 -11.39 -6.73
C PHE A 25 -11.04 -11.72 -7.40
N ARG A 26 -11.50 -12.97 -7.36
CA ARG A 26 -12.80 -13.35 -7.94
C ARG A 26 -13.95 -12.64 -7.22
N ARG A 27 -13.84 -12.39 -5.92
CA ARG A 27 -14.85 -11.67 -5.14
C ARG A 27 -15.00 -10.22 -5.60
N SER A 28 -13.94 -9.60 -6.13
CA SER A 28 -13.97 -8.21 -6.62
C SER A 28 -15.04 -7.93 -7.68
N PHE A 29 -15.40 -8.91 -8.51
CA PHE A 29 -16.38 -8.71 -9.59
C PHE A 29 -17.84 -8.67 -9.12
N GLY A 30 -18.12 -9.20 -7.92
CA GLY A 30 -19.43 -9.10 -7.27
C GLY A 30 -19.43 -8.19 -6.05
N GLY A 31 -18.26 -7.69 -5.65
CA GLY A 31 -18.04 -6.88 -4.46
C GLY A 31 -17.87 -5.40 -4.78
N ARG A 32 -17.73 -4.62 -3.71
CA ARG A 32 -17.27 -3.23 -3.75
C ARG A 32 -16.34 -2.99 -2.56
N PRO A 33 -15.38 -2.07 -2.67
CA PRO A 33 -14.56 -1.68 -1.53
C PRO A 33 -15.47 -1.10 -0.43
N ARG A 34 -15.27 -1.57 0.81
CA ARG A 34 -16.10 -1.16 1.96
C ARG A 34 -15.82 0.28 2.37
N ILE A 35 -14.54 0.66 2.34
CA ILE A 35 -14.10 2.03 2.49
C ILE A 35 -13.73 2.53 1.10
N LYS A 36 -14.24 3.70 0.71
CA LYS A 36 -13.95 4.27 -0.60
C LYS A 36 -12.42 4.41 -0.75
N PRO A 37 -11.79 3.77 -1.75
CA PRO A 37 -10.37 3.97 -1.99
C PRO A 37 -10.12 5.41 -2.43
N TYR A 38 -8.89 5.87 -2.25
CA TYR A 38 -8.47 7.22 -2.58
C TYR A 38 -7.15 7.19 -3.34
N HIS A 39 -6.82 8.28 -4.02
CA HIS A 39 -5.51 8.47 -4.63
C HIS A 39 -4.69 9.43 -3.76
N ILE A 40 -3.38 9.19 -3.65
CA ILE A 40 -2.47 10.09 -2.94
C ILE A 40 -2.04 11.19 -3.93
N ASP A 41 -2.60 12.38 -3.75
CA ASP A 41 -2.29 13.54 -4.59
C ASP A 41 -1.21 14.43 -3.97
N PRO A 42 -0.45 15.18 -4.79
CA PRO A 42 0.44 16.23 -4.29
C PRO A 42 -0.33 17.22 -3.40
N PRO A 43 0.29 17.72 -2.32
CA PRO A 43 -0.37 18.65 -1.42
C PRO A 43 -0.75 19.93 -2.15
N SER A 44 -2.03 20.30 -2.08
CA SER A 44 -2.49 21.60 -2.58
C SER A 44 -2.14 22.73 -1.59
N PRO A 45 -1.96 23.98 -2.03
CA PRO A 45 -1.76 25.11 -1.11
C PRO A 45 -2.86 25.24 -0.04
N ALA A 46 -4.10 24.85 -0.37
CA ALA A 46 -5.22 24.89 0.57
C ALA A 46 -5.06 23.90 1.74
N LEU A 47 -4.38 22.77 1.53
CA LEU A 47 -4.10 21.79 2.59
C LEU A 47 -3.38 22.48 3.77
N TYR A 48 -2.35 23.28 3.47
CA TYR A 48 -1.57 23.99 4.47
C TYR A 48 -2.41 24.95 5.31
N SER A 49 -3.39 25.65 4.71
CA SER A 49 -4.31 26.51 5.47
C SER A 49 -5.19 25.70 6.43
N TYR A 50 -5.71 24.54 6.01
CA TYR A 50 -6.47 23.66 6.90
C TYR A 50 -5.61 23.10 8.03
N LEU A 51 -4.35 22.77 7.76
CA LEU A 51 -3.41 22.29 8.76
C LEU A 51 -3.05 23.38 9.78
N GLU A 52 -2.93 24.63 9.34
CA GLU A 52 -2.68 25.78 10.23
C GLU A 52 -3.85 26.03 11.20
N GLU A 53 -5.08 25.90 10.71
CA GLU A 53 -6.28 26.07 11.54
C GLU A 53 -6.52 24.88 12.48
N ALA A 54 -6.48 23.66 11.95
CA ALA A 54 -6.81 22.46 12.71
C ALA A 54 -5.67 21.98 13.62
N LYS A 55 -4.41 22.35 13.31
CA LYS A 55 -3.18 21.93 13.98
C LYS A 55 -3.14 20.42 14.31
N PRO A 56 -3.42 19.52 13.34
CA PRO A 56 -3.41 18.10 13.60
C PRO A 56 -1.99 17.58 13.89
N VAL A 57 -1.90 16.42 14.52
CA VAL A 57 -0.64 15.68 14.54
C VAL A 57 -0.37 15.15 13.13
N VAL A 58 0.83 15.40 12.61
CA VAL A 58 1.22 14.98 11.26
C VAL A 58 2.30 13.91 11.35
N TYR A 59 2.16 12.90 10.50
CA TYR A 59 3.17 11.86 10.30
C TYR A 59 3.58 11.84 8.83
N ALA A 60 4.87 11.66 8.57
CA ALA A 60 5.44 11.43 7.25
C ALA A 60 5.84 9.97 7.08
N GLU A 61 5.58 9.44 5.89
CA GLU A 61 5.87 8.06 5.48
C GLU A 61 6.61 8.08 4.13
N GLN A 62 7.44 7.07 3.90
CA GLN A 62 8.06 6.86 2.60
C GLN A 62 7.00 6.51 1.55
N LYS A 63 7.10 7.15 0.38
CA LYS A 63 6.18 6.89 -0.72
C LYS A 63 6.80 5.92 -1.71
N PHE A 64 6.24 4.72 -1.78
CA PHE A 64 6.64 3.74 -2.77
C PHE A 64 6.07 4.08 -4.17
N ASP A 65 6.81 3.69 -5.21
CA ASP A 65 6.51 3.91 -6.63
C ASP A 65 6.14 2.57 -7.25
N GLY A 66 4.84 2.31 -7.26
CA GLY A 66 4.26 1.08 -7.76
C GLY A 66 2.79 1.31 -8.11
N THR A 67 1.91 0.45 -7.60
CA THR A 67 0.48 0.64 -7.72
C THR A 67 -0.24 0.37 -6.41
N HIS A 68 -1.21 1.24 -6.15
CA HIS A 68 -2.08 1.18 -4.99
C HIS A 68 -3.18 0.13 -5.19
N ILE A 69 -3.26 -0.80 -4.23
CA ILE A 69 -4.23 -1.90 -4.15
C ILE A 69 -4.92 -1.88 -2.79
N GLN A 70 -6.25 -1.91 -2.81
CA GLN A 70 -7.07 -2.18 -1.63
C GLN A 70 -7.36 -3.68 -1.51
N VAL A 71 -7.11 -4.23 -0.32
CA VAL A 71 -7.41 -5.61 0.07
C VAL A 71 -8.47 -5.58 1.16
N SER A 72 -9.55 -6.34 0.98
CA SER A 72 -10.57 -6.55 2.00
C SER A 72 -11.27 -7.88 1.78
N SER A 73 -12.10 -8.34 2.73
CA SER A 73 -12.87 -9.58 2.57
C SER A 73 -13.79 -9.60 1.34
N SER A 74 -14.17 -8.43 0.79
CA SER A 74 -14.98 -8.31 -0.42
C SER A 74 -14.19 -8.37 -1.73
N GLY A 75 -12.86 -8.28 -1.68
CA GLY A 75 -12.01 -8.46 -2.85
C GLY A 75 -10.74 -7.60 -2.86
N LEU A 76 -10.10 -7.62 -4.03
CA LEU A 76 -8.94 -6.81 -4.41
C LEU A 76 -9.35 -5.71 -5.38
N PHE A 77 -9.08 -4.46 -5.03
CA PHE A 77 -9.50 -3.29 -5.81
C PHE A 77 -8.34 -2.34 -6.06
N LYS A 78 -8.44 -1.57 -7.14
CA LYS A 78 -7.58 -0.42 -7.43
C LYS A 78 -8.01 0.81 -6.61
N HIS A 79 -7.20 1.86 -6.63
CA HIS A 79 -7.52 3.18 -6.06
C HIS A 79 -8.81 3.82 -6.60
N ASP A 80 -9.31 3.37 -7.76
CA ASP A 80 -10.59 3.82 -8.35
C ASP A 80 -11.79 2.96 -7.93
N GLY A 81 -11.56 1.90 -7.14
CA GLY A 81 -12.56 0.93 -6.69
C GLY A 81 -12.91 -0.18 -7.69
N ASN A 82 -12.30 -0.18 -8.87
CA ASN A 82 -12.46 -1.26 -9.85
C ASN A 82 -11.60 -2.48 -9.46
N PRO A 83 -11.97 -3.71 -9.89
CA PRO A 83 -11.12 -4.88 -9.74
C PRO A 83 -9.71 -4.67 -10.33
N LEU A 84 -8.71 -5.35 -9.77
CA LEU A 84 -7.34 -5.29 -10.25
C LEU A 84 -7.19 -5.64 -11.74
N ALA A 85 -6.23 -5.01 -12.39
CA ALA A 85 -5.76 -5.42 -13.70
C ALA A 85 -4.89 -6.69 -13.61
N ASN A 86 -4.77 -7.40 -14.74
CA ASN A 86 -4.08 -8.70 -14.80
C ASN A 86 -2.59 -8.63 -14.44
N ASP A 87 -1.93 -7.51 -14.72
CA ASP A 87 -0.53 -7.28 -14.37
C ASP A 87 -0.35 -7.09 -12.86
N GLN A 88 -1.25 -6.33 -12.22
CA GLN A 88 -1.29 -6.13 -10.77
C GLN A 88 -1.54 -7.45 -10.04
N LEU A 89 -2.53 -8.22 -10.50
CA LEU A 89 -2.80 -9.56 -9.98
C LEU A 89 -1.59 -10.49 -10.14
N GLY A 90 -0.93 -10.44 -11.31
CA GLY A 90 0.28 -11.23 -11.58
C GLY A 90 1.41 -10.92 -10.58
N GLY A 91 1.63 -9.64 -10.27
CA GLY A 91 2.62 -9.23 -9.28
C GLY A 91 2.28 -9.71 -7.87
N LEU A 92 1.02 -9.59 -7.43
CA LEU A 92 0.59 -10.12 -6.13
C LEU A 92 0.74 -11.64 -6.03
N ILE A 93 0.37 -12.38 -7.08
CA ILE A 93 0.53 -13.83 -7.11
C ILE A 93 2.01 -14.22 -7.05
N TYR A 94 2.90 -13.46 -7.70
CA TYR A 94 4.34 -13.67 -7.59
C TYR A 94 4.80 -13.52 -6.14
N VAL A 95 4.44 -12.41 -5.47
CA VAL A 95 4.81 -12.19 -4.06
C VAL A 95 4.22 -13.29 -3.17
N ALA A 96 2.99 -13.72 -3.41
CA ALA A 96 2.34 -14.80 -2.67
C ALA A 96 3.03 -16.16 -2.84
N THR A 97 3.73 -16.36 -3.96
CA THR A 97 4.46 -17.61 -4.21
C THR A 97 5.87 -17.57 -3.63
N VAL A 98 6.56 -16.43 -3.71
CA VAL A 98 7.95 -16.28 -3.28
C VAL A 98 8.08 -15.96 -1.80
N GLU A 99 7.14 -15.17 -1.26
CA GLU A 99 7.09 -14.74 0.14
C GLU A 99 5.68 -14.99 0.72
N PRO A 100 5.21 -16.25 0.81
CA PRO A 100 3.83 -16.58 1.19
C PRO A 100 3.46 -16.01 2.56
N GLU A 101 4.33 -16.10 3.56
CA GLU A 101 4.07 -15.56 4.91
C GLU A 101 3.81 -14.05 4.92
N LYS A 102 4.40 -13.29 3.99
CA LYS A 102 4.15 -11.86 3.85
C LYS A 102 2.72 -11.59 3.39
N VAL A 103 2.27 -12.31 2.37
CA VAL A 103 0.91 -12.18 1.83
C VAL A 103 -0.12 -12.74 2.79
N LYS A 104 0.18 -13.86 3.45
CA LYS A 104 -0.66 -14.47 4.47
C LYS A 104 -1.12 -13.46 5.51
N LYS A 105 -0.19 -12.67 6.07
CA LYS A 105 -0.51 -11.65 7.08
C LYS A 105 -1.51 -10.59 6.57
N VAL A 106 -1.36 -10.15 5.32
CA VAL A 106 -2.29 -9.19 4.69
C VAL A 106 -3.67 -9.82 4.49
N LEU A 107 -3.72 -11.09 4.07
CA LEU A 107 -4.98 -11.81 3.89
C LEU A 107 -5.68 -12.09 5.23
N ASP A 108 -4.93 -12.45 6.27
CA ASP A 108 -5.46 -12.68 7.62
C ASP A 108 -6.05 -11.38 8.20
N MET A 109 -5.43 -10.21 7.94
CA MET A 109 -6.02 -8.90 8.28
C MET A 109 -7.38 -8.70 7.60
N ALA A 110 -7.46 -9.00 6.30
CA ALA A 110 -8.70 -8.85 5.55
C ALA A 110 -9.80 -9.81 6.04
N GLU A 111 -9.44 -11.02 6.46
CA GLU A 111 -10.34 -12.01 7.06
C GLU A 111 -10.85 -11.58 8.44
N GLU A 112 -10.02 -10.90 9.24
CA GLU A 112 -10.44 -10.24 10.50
C GLU A 112 -11.33 -9.00 10.28
N GLY A 113 -11.60 -8.63 9.02
CA GLY A 113 -12.53 -7.56 8.66
C GLY A 113 -11.87 -6.19 8.48
N TYR A 114 -10.54 -6.13 8.47
CA TYR A 114 -9.82 -4.92 8.08
C TYR A 114 -9.91 -4.67 6.59
N VAL A 115 -9.84 -3.39 6.22
CA VAL A 115 -9.53 -2.93 4.87
C VAL A 115 -8.09 -2.48 4.88
N VAL A 116 -7.28 -2.96 3.93
CA VAL A 116 -5.85 -2.76 3.90
C VAL A 116 -5.48 -2.11 2.58
N GLU A 117 -4.79 -0.98 2.60
CA GLU A 117 -4.19 -0.39 1.40
C GLU A 117 -2.70 -0.75 1.36
N LEU A 118 -2.29 -1.31 0.23
CA LEU A 118 -0.90 -1.67 -0.03
C LEU A 118 -0.41 -1.07 -1.33
N GLU A 119 0.90 -0.85 -1.41
CA GLU A 119 1.60 -0.58 -2.65
C GLU A 119 2.26 -1.88 -3.13
N LEU A 120 1.95 -2.30 -4.37
CA LEU A 120 2.71 -3.32 -5.08
C LEU A 120 3.77 -2.63 -5.94
N PHE A 121 5.05 -2.94 -5.74
CA PHE A 121 6.18 -2.27 -6.39
C PHE A 121 7.32 -3.26 -6.67
N GLY A 122 8.43 -2.80 -7.25
CA GLY A 122 9.68 -3.59 -7.39
C GLY A 122 10.46 -3.22 -8.65
N SER A 123 11.60 -3.88 -8.90
CA SER A 123 12.46 -3.55 -10.06
C SER A 123 11.83 -3.86 -11.41
N LYS A 124 10.76 -4.66 -11.44
CA LYS A 124 9.93 -4.88 -12.64
C LYS A 124 8.59 -4.15 -12.59
N TYR A 125 8.30 -3.43 -11.50
CA TYR A 125 7.03 -2.74 -11.28
C TYR A 125 7.25 -1.39 -10.59
N THR A 126 7.79 -0.43 -11.34
CA THR A 126 8.17 0.91 -10.86
C THR A 126 7.89 1.94 -11.96
N PRO A 127 6.68 2.52 -11.99
CA PRO A 127 6.25 3.41 -13.08
C PRO A 127 7.19 4.59 -13.31
N MET A 128 7.66 5.24 -12.24
CA MET A 128 8.56 6.39 -12.30
C MET A 128 10.03 5.98 -12.24
N GLY A 129 10.31 4.72 -11.92
CA GLY A 129 11.64 4.13 -11.98
C GLY A 129 12.45 4.26 -10.70
N PHE A 130 11.85 4.68 -9.59
CA PHE A 130 12.53 4.81 -8.29
C PHE A 130 13.02 3.47 -7.73
N HIS A 131 12.39 2.36 -8.10
CA HIS A 131 12.73 1.03 -7.59
C HIS A 131 13.49 0.17 -8.61
N LYS A 132 14.11 0.75 -9.65
CA LYS A 132 14.81 -0.01 -10.71
C LYS A 132 15.91 -0.92 -10.18
N ASP A 133 16.63 -0.47 -9.15
CA ASP A 133 17.71 -1.21 -8.51
C ASP A 133 17.25 -2.00 -7.28
N TYR A 134 15.93 -2.07 -7.04
CA TYR A 134 15.37 -2.85 -5.94
C TYR A 134 15.64 -4.34 -6.13
N GLY A 135 16.08 -5.01 -5.06
CA GLY A 135 16.59 -6.39 -5.12
C GLY A 135 15.56 -7.43 -5.57
N LYS A 136 14.26 -7.09 -5.57
CA LYS A 136 13.17 -7.99 -5.98
C LYS A 136 12.40 -7.44 -7.18
N PRO A 137 11.92 -8.32 -8.08
CA PRO A 137 11.12 -7.89 -9.22
C PRO A 137 9.75 -7.34 -8.81
N PHE A 138 9.16 -7.94 -7.75
CA PHE A 138 7.92 -7.51 -7.12
C PHE A 138 8.04 -7.65 -5.60
N ASP A 139 7.47 -6.71 -4.86
CA ASP A 139 7.31 -6.69 -3.41
C ASP A 139 6.06 -5.85 -3.06
N LEU A 140 5.66 -5.84 -1.80
CA LEU A 140 4.55 -5.05 -1.29
C LEU A 140 4.86 -4.41 0.06
N VAL A 141 4.26 -3.25 0.31
CA VAL A 141 4.17 -2.64 1.65
C VAL A 141 2.72 -2.24 1.92
N VAL A 142 2.27 -2.38 3.16
CA VAL A 142 0.99 -1.86 3.65
C VAL A 142 1.23 -0.45 4.17
N PHE A 143 0.44 0.52 3.72
CA PHE A 143 0.59 1.92 4.15
C PHE A 143 -0.66 2.48 4.84
N GLU A 144 -1.84 1.87 4.67
CA GLU A 144 -3.05 2.32 5.33
C GLU A 144 -3.93 1.15 5.76
N VAL A 145 -4.63 1.30 6.89
CA VAL A 145 -5.55 0.28 7.39
C VAL A 145 -6.82 0.91 7.94
N GLY A 146 -7.95 0.28 7.66
CA GLY A 146 -9.26 0.67 8.15
C GLY A 146 -9.98 -0.50 8.79
N PHE A 147 -10.91 -0.19 9.68
CA PHE A 147 -11.80 -1.19 10.28
C PHE A 147 -13.23 -0.67 10.25
N GLY A 148 -14.17 -1.54 9.92
CA GLY A 148 -15.54 -1.11 9.69
C GLY A 148 -15.64 -0.26 8.41
N ASP A 149 -16.10 0.97 8.55
CA ASP A 149 -16.32 1.94 7.47
C ASP A 149 -15.38 3.15 7.54
N ARG A 150 -14.28 3.05 8.30
CA ARG A 150 -13.38 4.18 8.59
C ARG A 150 -11.92 3.77 8.52
N TRP A 151 -11.08 4.72 8.06
CA TRP A 151 -9.63 4.63 8.18
C TRP A 151 -9.21 4.75 9.65
N THR A 152 -8.19 3.98 10.02
CA THR A 152 -7.57 4.06 11.35
C THR A 152 -6.57 5.22 11.29
N PRO A 153 -6.72 6.28 12.10
CA PRO A 153 -5.77 7.38 12.06
C PRO A 153 -4.40 6.96 12.64
N PRO A 154 -3.34 7.70 12.32
CA PRO A 154 -2.10 7.68 13.09
C PRO A 154 -2.30 8.25 14.51
N PRO A 155 -1.60 7.72 15.55
CA PRO A 155 -0.63 6.63 15.47
C PRO A 155 -1.24 5.22 15.51
N GLU A 156 -2.55 5.08 15.72
CA GLU A 156 -3.23 3.80 15.97
C GLU A 156 -3.02 2.81 14.81
N LYS A 157 -2.97 3.30 13.56
CA LYS A 157 -2.73 2.45 12.39
C LYS A 157 -1.41 1.69 12.46
N TYR A 158 -0.36 2.29 13.03
CA TYR A 158 0.96 1.66 13.14
C TYR A 158 0.92 0.48 14.12
N ALA A 159 0.26 0.66 15.27
CA ALA A 159 0.08 -0.43 16.23
C ALA A 159 -0.70 -1.61 15.64
N VAL A 160 -1.67 -1.35 14.76
CA VAL A 160 -2.38 -2.40 14.02
C VAL A 160 -1.43 -3.12 13.07
N MET A 161 -0.69 -2.39 12.22
CA MET A 161 0.26 -3.00 11.27
C MET A 161 1.37 -3.80 11.95
N GLU A 162 1.90 -3.31 13.07
CA GLU A 162 2.88 -3.99 13.91
C GLU A 162 2.31 -5.28 14.52
N ARG A 163 1.07 -5.26 15.03
CA ARG A 163 0.40 -6.43 15.61
C ARG A 163 0.30 -7.59 14.61
N PHE A 164 -0.01 -7.30 13.35
CA PHE A 164 -0.05 -8.32 12.28
C PHE A 164 1.33 -8.60 11.67
N GLY A 165 2.33 -7.77 11.97
CA GLY A 165 3.68 -7.90 11.45
C GLY A 165 3.74 -7.77 9.92
N VAL A 166 2.87 -6.96 9.31
CA VAL A 166 2.90 -6.66 7.87
C VAL A 166 4.05 -5.69 7.56
N PRO A 167 4.69 -5.79 6.37
CA PRO A 167 5.66 -4.79 5.95
C PRO A 167 4.96 -3.44 5.80
N HIS A 168 5.52 -2.39 6.38
CA HIS A 168 4.96 -1.04 6.33
C HIS A 168 6.09 0.01 6.32
N PRO A 169 5.85 1.20 5.73
CA PRO A 169 6.83 2.28 5.76
C PRO A 169 7.14 2.72 7.19
N GLN A 170 8.37 3.17 7.42
CA GLN A 170 8.68 3.89 8.64
C GLN A 170 7.88 5.20 8.67
N ALA A 171 7.30 5.51 9.83
CA ALA A 171 6.62 6.77 10.07
C ALA A 171 7.46 7.68 10.97
N LEU A 172 7.49 8.96 10.64
CA LEU A 172 8.07 10.01 11.47
C LEU A 172 6.98 10.99 11.85
N LYS A 173 6.80 11.20 13.15
CA LYS A 173 5.98 12.32 13.62
C LYS A 173 6.71 13.63 13.29
N ILE A 174 6.01 14.56 12.66
CA ILE A 174 6.51 15.92 12.42
C ILE A 174 5.96 16.84 13.50
N ASP A 175 6.86 17.42 14.29
CA ASP A 175 6.51 18.50 15.21
C ASP A 175 6.67 19.84 14.49
N TYR A 176 5.60 20.64 14.43
CA TYR A 176 5.56 21.92 13.73
C TYR A 176 4.74 22.94 14.49
N ARG A 177 5.04 24.23 14.29
CA ARG A 177 4.33 25.36 14.90
C ARG A 177 3.33 26.01 13.96
N ASP A 178 3.64 26.00 12.67
CA ASP A 178 2.86 26.60 11.59
C ASP A 178 3.09 25.82 10.29
N ALA A 179 2.29 26.13 9.27
CA ALA A 179 2.33 25.44 7.98
C ALA A 179 3.66 25.61 7.24
N TYR A 180 4.36 26.72 7.45
CA TYR A 180 5.66 26.97 6.83
C TYR A 180 6.72 26.03 7.41
N GLN A 181 6.79 25.91 8.73
CA GLN A 181 7.67 24.95 9.39
C GLN A 181 7.34 23.51 9.00
N LEU A 182 6.05 23.16 8.92
CA LEU A 182 5.65 21.82 8.48
C LEU A 182 6.20 21.49 7.09
N LYS A 183 6.10 22.43 6.16
CA LYS A 183 6.65 22.28 4.81
C LYS A 183 8.17 22.09 4.83
N GLU A 184 8.90 22.92 5.57
CA GLU A 184 10.36 22.81 5.68
C GLU A 184 10.80 21.46 6.27
N GLU A 185 10.12 20.97 7.31
CA GLU A 185 10.43 19.66 7.91
C GLU A 185 10.10 18.50 6.96
N ALA A 186 8.98 18.58 6.22
CA ALA A 186 8.62 17.58 5.23
C ALA A 186 9.65 17.53 4.07
N GLU A 187 10.13 18.68 3.60
CA GLU A 187 11.17 18.78 2.56
C GLU A 187 12.50 18.17 3.05
N LYS A 188 12.93 18.47 4.29
CA LYS A 188 14.13 17.85 4.88
C LYS A 188 14.03 16.33 4.98
N ILE A 189 12.85 15.82 5.32
CA ILE A 189 12.60 14.37 5.40
C ILE A 189 12.68 13.75 4.00
N ALA A 190 12.12 14.40 2.98
CA ALA A 190 12.14 13.91 1.61
C ALA A 190 13.55 13.88 0.99
N GLU A 191 14.48 14.72 1.47
CA GLU A 191 15.87 14.76 1.02
C GLU A 191 16.78 13.74 1.73
N ARG A 192 16.26 12.99 2.71
CA ARG A 192 17.06 12.01 3.46
C ARG A 192 17.55 10.88 2.54
N PRO A 193 18.86 10.53 2.56
CA PRO A 193 19.40 9.47 1.71
C PRO A 193 18.81 8.07 1.97
N ASP A 194 18.29 7.85 3.18
CA ASP A 194 17.64 6.60 3.59
C ASP A 194 16.12 6.58 3.30
N TRP A 195 15.58 7.64 2.71
CA TRP A 195 14.18 7.78 2.32
C TRP A 195 14.11 7.88 0.79
N PHE A 196 13.48 6.87 0.20
CA PHE A 196 13.21 6.77 -1.24
C PHE A 196 11.71 6.90 -1.49
#